data_AF-A0A4Q3J8N2-F1
#
_entry.id   AF-A0A4Q3J8N2-F1
#
_cell.length_a   1.000
_cell.length_b   1.000
_cell.length_c   1.000
_cell.angle_alpha   90.00
_cell.angle_beta   90.00
_cell.angle_gamma   90.00
#
_symmetry.space_group_name_H-M   'P 1'
#
loop_
_entity.id
_entity.type
_entity.pdbx_description
1 polymer ?
#
loop_
_entity_poly.entity_id
_entity_poly.type
_entity_poly.pdbx_seq_one_letter_code
_entity_poly.pdbx_strand_id
1 'polypeptide(L)'
;MLLALAFTPVQAAPAEGMFVAADACPALQSIRNGTNPGSVMTAPGEAYPITESNHIANPTHYRVVIPGASPPHRWVAVTCRSKGEAEMGMEAGPDRYMVAASWQPGFCETQPDKVECLDQGESRFDADHFALHGLWPEPQGREYCEGVSSRDI
;
A
#
# COMPACT_ATOMS: atom_id res chain seq x y z
N MET A 1 22.38 47.31 -6.54
CA MET A 1 21.39 46.21 -6.59
C MET A 1 21.71 45.27 -5.44
N LEU A 2 21.08 45.43 -4.27
CA LEU A 2 21.26 44.50 -3.15
C LEU A 2 20.56 43.19 -3.52
N LEU A 3 21.33 42.09 -3.66
CA LEU A 3 20.74 40.75 -3.66
C LEU A 3 20.33 40.43 -2.20
N ALA A 4 19.04 40.48 -1.92
CA ALA A 4 18.49 39.89 -0.71
C ALA A 4 18.49 38.36 -0.88
N LEU A 5 19.40 37.67 -0.20
CA LEU A 5 19.34 36.22 -0.02
C LEU A 5 18.14 35.91 0.88
N ALA A 6 17.04 35.46 0.27
CA ALA A 6 15.92 34.92 1.01
C ALA A 6 16.35 33.58 1.64
N PHE A 7 16.56 33.57 2.96
CA PHE A 7 16.66 32.33 3.72
C PHE A 7 15.27 31.72 3.80
N THR A 8 15.00 30.72 2.97
CA THR A 8 13.80 29.89 3.16
C THR A 8 14.00 29.09 4.45
N PRO A 9 13.09 29.21 5.44
CA PRO A 9 13.13 28.35 6.59
C PRO A 9 13.00 26.91 6.10
N VAL A 10 14.00 26.09 6.43
CA VAL A 10 13.96 24.66 6.19
C VAL A 10 12.88 24.08 7.08
N GLN A 11 11.75 23.78 6.49
CA GLN A 11 10.63 23.15 7.16
C GLN A 11 10.48 21.73 6.62
N ALA A 12 10.11 20.81 7.51
CA ALA A 12 9.74 19.48 7.07
C ALA A 12 8.62 19.60 6.03
N ALA A 13 8.77 18.87 4.94
CA ALA A 13 7.84 18.86 3.83
C ALA A 13 7.12 17.52 3.76
N PRO A 14 5.87 17.49 3.29
CA PRO A 14 5.17 16.23 3.06
C PRO A 14 5.96 15.36 2.08
N ALA A 15 6.04 14.08 2.39
CA ALA A 15 6.65 13.06 1.53
C ALA A 15 5.86 11.76 1.72
N GLU A 16 5.76 10.96 0.65
CA GLU A 16 4.95 9.74 0.62
C GLU A 16 5.79 8.54 0.17
N GLY A 17 5.29 7.34 0.42
CA GLY A 17 5.92 6.07 0.06
C GLY A 17 6.39 5.26 1.26
N MET A 18 7.22 4.23 1.01
CA MET A 18 7.72 3.32 2.04
C MET A 18 9.22 3.48 2.27
N PHE A 19 9.60 3.45 3.54
CA PHE A 19 10.98 3.35 4.02
C PHE A 19 11.28 1.90 4.38
N VAL A 20 12.04 1.21 3.54
CA VAL A 20 12.57 -0.12 3.87
C VAL A 20 13.92 0.05 4.54
N ALA A 21 14.03 -0.39 5.78
CA ALA A 21 15.26 -0.27 6.55
C ALA A 21 16.28 -1.33 6.08
N ALA A 22 17.49 -0.90 5.76
CA ALA A 22 18.60 -1.78 5.43
C ALA A 22 19.20 -2.44 6.67
N ASP A 23 19.06 -1.81 7.83
CA ASP A 23 19.65 -2.25 9.09
C ASP A 23 18.78 -1.79 10.29
N ALA A 24 19.17 -2.18 11.49
CA ALA A 24 18.63 -1.65 12.74
C ALA A 24 19.20 -0.26 13.01
N CYS A 25 18.40 0.77 12.76
CA CYS A 25 18.81 2.17 12.85
C CYS A 25 18.01 2.94 13.89
N PRO A 26 18.63 3.92 14.57
CA PRO A 26 17.91 4.77 15.52
C PRO A 26 16.74 5.51 14.89
N ALA A 27 15.58 5.41 15.53
CA ALA A 27 14.36 6.09 15.14
C ALA A 27 14.06 7.25 16.10
N LEU A 28 14.63 8.41 15.80
CA LEU A 28 14.65 9.55 16.69
C LEU A 28 13.28 10.25 16.76
N GLN A 29 12.90 10.73 17.94
CA GLN A 29 11.80 11.68 18.06
C GLN A 29 12.22 13.07 17.59
N SER A 30 13.46 13.49 17.91
CA SER A 30 14.02 14.78 17.50
C SER A 30 15.44 14.59 16.98
N ILE A 31 15.66 14.92 15.70
CA ILE A 31 17.00 14.93 15.09
C ILE A 31 17.86 16.03 15.72
N ARG A 32 17.26 17.20 15.99
CA ARG A 32 17.97 18.36 16.56
C ARG A 32 18.55 18.08 17.95
N ASN A 33 17.79 17.35 18.78
CA ASN A 33 18.20 17.06 20.16
C ASN A 33 18.77 15.64 20.33
N GLY A 34 18.78 14.83 19.26
CA GLY A 34 19.19 13.42 19.33
C GLY A 34 18.31 12.55 20.23
N THR A 35 17.08 12.96 20.55
CA THR A 35 16.24 12.25 21.52
C THR A 35 15.54 11.06 20.88
N ASN A 36 15.64 9.90 21.54
CA ASN A 36 14.98 8.66 21.14
C ASN A 36 14.33 7.98 22.37
N PRO A 37 13.17 8.45 22.85
CA PRO A 37 12.46 7.80 23.94
C PRO A 37 12.06 6.39 23.55
N GLY A 38 12.36 5.43 24.43
CA GLY A 38 12.16 3.99 24.19
C GLY A 38 13.28 3.33 23.38
N SER A 39 14.35 4.05 23.03
CA SER A 39 15.48 3.54 22.24
C SER A 39 15.02 2.79 20.98
N VAL A 40 14.00 3.36 20.32
CA VAL A 40 13.32 2.71 19.19
C VAL A 40 14.31 2.56 18.03
N MET A 41 14.32 1.38 17.43
CA MET A 41 15.13 1.03 16.28
C MET A 41 14.23 0.55 15.14
N THR A 42 14.64 0.76 13.90
CA THR A 42 14.09 0.02 12.76
C THR A 42 14.52 -1.44 12.81
N ALA A 43 13.83 -2.30 12.06
CA ALA A 43 14.24 -3.68 11.83
C ALA A 43 14.69 -3.84 10.36
N PRO A 44 15.83 -4.51 10.08
CA PRO A 44 16.27 -4.76 8.71
C PRO A 44 15.18 -5.47 7.89
N GLY A 45 14.91 -5.00 6.68
CA GLY A 45 13.88 -5.51 5.77
C GLY A 45 12.45 -5.00 6.06
N GLU A 46 12.19 -4.39 7.21
CA GLU A 46 10.86 -3.89 7.56
C GLU A 46 10.55 -2.57 6.83
N ALA A 47 9.30 -2.43 6.39
CA ALA A 47 8.81 -1.28 5.66
C ALA A 47 7.95 -0.36 6.54
N TYR A 48 8.31 0.92 6.62
CA TYR A 48 7.62 1.92 7.42
C TYR A 48 7.04 3.03 6.51
N PRO A 49 5.77 3.44 6.67
CA PRO A 49 5.19 4.54 5.89
C PRO A 49 5.95 5.84 6.12
N ILE A 50 6.34 6.52 5.04
CA ILE A 50 6.93 7.86 5.07
C ILE A 50 5.80 8.89 5.12
N THR A 51 5.93 9.90 5.99
CA THR A 51 4.99 11.03 6.08
C THR A 51 5.63 12.36 5.74
N GLU A 52 6.94 12.52 6.02
CA GLU A 52 7.64 13.79 5.81
C GLU A 52 9.11 13.56 5.44
N SER A 53 9.71 14.56 4.78
CA SER A 53 11.16 14.70 4.62
C SER A 53 11.63 15.98 5.30
N ASN A 54 12.85 15.98 5.85
CA ASN A 54 13.37 17.18 6.50
C ASN A 54 13.85 18.26 5.52
N HIS A 55 14.16 17.87 4.27
CA HIS A 55 14.52 18.77 3.18
C HIS A 55 13.92 18.24 1.87
N ILE A 56 13.33 19.13 1.06
CA ILE A 56 12.68 18.76 -0.21
C ILE A 56 13.70 18.25 -1.23
N ALA A 57 14.78 19.01 -1.47
CA ALA A 57 15.72 18.70 -2.55
C ALA A 57 16.74 17.61 -2.19
N ASN A 58 17.23 17.59 -0.94
CA ASN A 58 18.28 16.67 -0.48
C ASN A 58 17.97 16.21 0.94
N PRO A 59 17.01 15.28 1.12
CA PRO A 59 16.63 14.80 2.45
C PRO A 59 17.80 14.08 3.10
N THR A 60 18.01 14.34 4.40
CA THR A 60 18.94 13.55 5.22
C THR A 60 18.21 12.62 6.17
N HIS A 61 16.93 12.90 6.44
CA HIS A 61 16.06 12.04 7.22
C HIS A 61 14.64 12.03 6.63
N TYR A 62 13.98 10.87 6.76
CA TYR A 62 12.54 10.74 6.57
C TYR A 62 11.85 10.57 7.92
N ARG A 63 10.64 11.12 8.02
CA ARG A 63 9.74 10.84 9.13
C ARG A 63 8.87 9.66 8.74
N VAL A 64 8.93 8.59 9.53
CA VAL A 64 8.21 7.35 9.29
C VAL A 64 7.29 7.01 10.47
N VAL A 65 6.27 6.20 10.22
CA VAL A 65 5.40 5.66 11.27
C VAL A 65 5.96 4.33 11.75
N ILE A 66 6.33 4.25 13.04
CA ILE A 66 6.78 3.01 13.68
C ILE A 66 5.67 2.51 14.62
N PRO A 67 5.05 1.35 14.33
CA PRO A 67 4.08 0.72 15.21
C PRO A 67 4.65 0.50 16.62
N GLY A 68 3.87 0.82 17.65
CA GLY A 68 4.26 0.63 19.05
C GLY A 68 5.21 1.68 19.64
N ALA A 69 5.79 2.57 18.83
CA ALA A 69 6.58 3.68 19.34
C ALA A 69 5.68 4.80 19.92
N SER A 70 6.13 5.43 21.02
CA SER A 70 5.46 6.61 21.60
C SER A 70 6.42 7.80 21.64
N PRO A 71 6.25 8.84 20.80
CA PRO A 71 5.25 8.94 19.72
C PRO A 71 5.56 8.01 18.52
N PRO A 72 4.58 7.69 17.66
CA PRO A 72 4.77 6.75 16.54
C PRO A 72 5.56 7.33 15.37
N HIS A 73 5.51 8.65 15.16
CA HIS A 73 6.27 9.31 14.09
C HIS A 73 7.73 9.52 14.51
N ARG A 74 8.65 8.86 13.82
CA ARG A 74 10.09 8.88 14.12
C ARG A 74 10.92 9.27 12.90
N TRP A 75 11.99 10.00 13.13
CA TRP A 75 12.97 10.37 12.12
C TRP A 75 14.02 9.27 11.98
N VAL A 76 14.23 8.82 10.75
CA VAL A 76 15.25 7.82 10.39
C VAL A 76 16.13 8.38 9.28
N ALA A 77 17.45 8.19 9.40
CA ALA A 77 18.41 8.68 8.43
C ALA A 77 18.22 8.01 7.06
N VAL A 78 18.32 8.78 5.98
CA VAL A 78 18.19 8.26 4.60
C VAL A 78 19.23 7.19 4.26
N THR A 79 20.39 7.24 4.91
CA THR A 79 21.47 6.26 4.75
C THR A 79 21.11 4.88 5.26
N CYS A 80 20.10 4.78 6.14
CA CYS A 80 19.55 3.52 6.60
C CYS A 80 18.53 2.92 5.63
N ARG A 81 18.09 3.67 4.61
CA ARG A 81 17.18 3.13 3.61
C ARG A 81 17.93 2.15 2.71
N SER A 82 17.32 1.03 2.37
CA SER A 82 17.88 0.10 1.39
C SER A 82 18.15 0.81 0.06
N LYS A 83 19.37 0.64 -0.46
CA LYS A 83 19.79 1.17 -1.76
C LYS A 83 19.28 0.24 -2.86
N GLY A 84 17.97 0.22 -3.08
CA GLY A 84 17.38 -0.45 -4.24
C GLY A 84 17.55 -1.98 -4.24
N GLU A 85 17.03 -2.64 -3.21
CA GLU A 85 16.42 -3.99 -3.27
C GLU A 85 15.12 -3.95 -2.43
N ALA A 86 14.39 -2.84 -2.56
CA ALA A 86 13.01 -2.67 -2.07
C ALA A 86 12.03 -2.63 -3.25
N GLU A 87 12.37 -3.33 -4.33
CA GLU A 87 11.41 -3.91 -5.26
C GLU A 87 11.34 -5.42 -5.01
N MET A 88 11.33 -5.85 -3.74
CA MET A 88 10.28 -6.80 -3.42
C MET A 88 9.05 -5.93 -3.27
N GLY A 89 8.37 -5.70 -4.39
CA GLY A 89 6.97 -5.38 -4.32
C GLY A 89 6.36 -6.43 -3.40
N MET A 90 6.07 -6.03 -2.16
CA MET A 90 4.72 -6.29 -1.72
C MET A 90 3.91 -5.55 -2.77
N GLU A 91 3.57 -6.25 -3.88
CA GLU A 91 2.58 -5.77 -4.82
C GLU A 91 1.48 -5.25 -3.92
N ALA A 92 1.28 -3.93 -3.93
CA ALA A 92 0.31 -3.32 -3.05
C ALA A 92 -0.97 -4.07 -3.37
N GLY A 93 -1.45 -4.86 -2.39
CA GLY A 93 -2.68 -5.60 -2.54
C GLY A 93 -3.75 -4.64 -3.03
N PRO A 94 -4.74 -5.12 -3.79
CA PRO A 94 -5.64 -4.22 -4.50
C PRO A 94 -6.24 -3.17 -3.57
N ASP A 95 -6.27 -1.93 -4.05
CA ASP A 95 -6.66 -0.75 -3.27
C ASP A 95 -8.10 -0.90 -2.74
N ARG A 96 -8.90 -1.67 -3.47
CA ARG A 96 -10.25 -2.12 -3.12
C ARG A 96 -10.59 -3.40 -3.87
N TYR A 97 -11.63 -4.09 -3.42
CA TYR A 97 -12.22 -5.20 -4.15
C TYR A 97 -13.61 -4.83 -4.65
N MET A 98 -13.94 -5.29 -5.86
CA MET A 98 -15.31 -5.32 -6.35
C MET A 98 -15.90 -6.71 -6.09
N VAL A 99 -16.94 -6.78 -5.27
CA VAL A 99 -17.76 -7.99 -5.14
C VAL A 99 -18.83 -7.92 -6.22
N ALA A 100 -18.89 -8.94 -7.07
CA ALA A 100 -19.96 -9.12 -8.03
C ALA A 100 -20.85 -10.29 -7.60
N ALA A 101 -22.15 -10.05 -7.64
CA ALA A 101 -23.16 -11.03 -7.36
C ALA A 101 -24.14 -11.12 -8.55
N SER A 102 -24.62 -12.32 -8.82
CA SER A 102 -25.50 -12.60 -9.96
C SER A 102 -26.89 -13.02 -9.48
N TRP A 103 -27.90 -12.56 -10.22
CA TRP A 103 -29.26 -13.05 -10.11
C TRP A 103 -29.43 -14.21 -11.10
N GLN A 104 -29.41 -15.44 -10.59
CA GLN A 104 -29.33 -16.62 -11.45
C GLN A 104 -30.53 -16.80 -12.39
N PRO A 105 -31.80 -16.56 -11.97
CA PRO A 105 -32.93 -16.70 -12.88
C PRO A 105 -32.80 -15.78 -14.10
N GLY A 106 -32.43 -14.52 -13.88
CA GLY A 106 -32.23 -13.56 -14.98
C GLY A 106 -31.02 -13.89 -15.86
N PHE A 107 -29.95 -14.42 -15.28
CA PHE A 107 -28.82 -14.94 -16.07
C PHE A 107 -29.27 -16.09 -16.98
N CYS A 108 -29.96 -17.08 -16.42
CA CYS A 108 -30.42 -18.26 -17.15
C CYS A 108 -31.50 -17.96 -18.19
N GLU A 109 -32.30 -16.90 -18.03
CA GLU A 109 -33.17 -16.39 -19.10
C GLU A 109 -32.37 -15.95 -20.34
N THR A 110 -31.16 -15.41 -20.15
CA THR A 110 -30.30 -14.92 -21.25
C THR A 110 -29.29 -15.95 -21.74
N GLN A 111 -28.94 -16.94 -20.91
CA GLN A 111 -27.92 -17.96 -21.17
C GLN A 111 -28.44 -19.37 -20.83
N PRO A 112 -29.54 -19.83 -21.47
CA PRO A 112 -30.23 -21.05 -21.06
C PRO A 112 -29.41 -22.34 -21.25
N ASP A 113 -28.45 -22.34 -22.19
CA ASP A 113 -27.66 -23.53 -22.55
C ASP A 113 -26.51 -23.83 -21.58
N LYS A 114 -26.31 -22.97 -20.57
CA LYS A 114 -25.26 -23.17 -19.57
C LYS A 114 -25.65 -24.29 -18.60
N VAL A 115 -24.66 -25.06 -18.16
CA VAL A 115 -24.90 -26.26 -17.33
C VAL A 115 -25.61 -25.92 -16.02
N GLU A 116 -25.29 -24.77 -15.43
CA GLU A 116 -25.91 -24.25 -14.22
C GLU A 116 -27.38 -23.84 -14.40
N CYS A 117 -27.85 -23.72 -15.63
CA CYS A 117 -29.20 -23.32 -16.02
C CYS A 117 -30.10 -24.50 -16.42
N LEU A 118 -29.50 -25.65 -16.77
CA LEU A 118 -30.25 -26.82 -17.26
C LEU A 118 -31.26 -27.37 -16.23
N ASP A 119 -30.94 -27.25 -14.94
CA ASP A 119 -31.76 -27.69 -13.81
C ASP A 119 -32.13 -26.54 -12.87
N GLN A 120 -31.97 -25.29 -13.31
CA GLN A 120 -32.39 -24.13 -12.53
C GLN A 120 -33.92 -24.13 -12.39
N GLY A 121 -34.40 -23.83 -11.18
CA GLY A 121 -35.83 -23.77 -10.89
C GLY A 121 -36.09 -23.31 -9.45
N GLU A 122 -37.35 -23.08 -9.13
CA GLU A 122 -37.82 -22.41 -7.89
C GLU A 122 -37.33 -23.06 -6.59
N SER A 123 -37.02 -24.35 -6.60
CA SER A 123 -36.55 -25.07 -5.41
C SER A 123 -35.06 -24.90 -5.12
N ARG A 124 -34.27 -24.29 -6.03
CA ARG A 124 -32.85 -24.06 -5.80
C ARG A 124 -32.62 -22.78 -5.00
N PHE A 125 -31.57 -22.77 -4.20
CA PHE A 125 -31.22 -21.60 -3.38
C PHE A 125 -30.96 -20.34 -4.21
N ASP A 126 -30.40 -20.49 -5.40
CA ASP A 126 -30.11 -19.38 -6.30
C ASP A 126 -31.34 -18.89 -7.09
N ALA A 127 -32.53 -19.46 -6.86
CA ALA A 127 -33.77 -18.97 -7.46
C ALA A 127 -34.26 -17.66 -6.84
N ASP A 128 -33.96 -17.43 -5.56
CA ASP A 128 -34.40 -16.28 -4.77
C ASP A 128 -33.28 -15.56 -4.01
N HIS A 129 -32.04 -16.04 -4.12
CA HIS A 129 -30.85 -15.42 -3.53
C HIS A 129 -29.81 -15.06 -4.60
N PHE A 130 -29.05 -14.00 -4.34
CA PHE A 130 -27.89 -13.68 -5.16
C PHE A 130 -26.80 -14.74 -4.98
N ALA A 131 -26.27 -15.23 -6.10
CA ALA A 131 -25.09 -16.08 -6.13
C ALA A 131 -23.82 -15.24 -6.23
N LEU A 132 -22.73 -15.66 -5.57
CA LEU A 132 -21.44 -15.01 -5.73
C LEU A 132 -20.93 -15.25 -7.16
N HIS A 133 -20.69 -14.17 -7.91
CA HIS A 133 -20.09 -14.25 -9.23
C HIS A 133 -18.56 -14.20 -9.12
N GLY A 134 -18.06 -13.23 -8.35
CA GLY A 134 -16.63 -13.02 -8.25
C GLY A 134 -16.25 -11.96 -7.24
N LEU A 135 -14.97 -12.01 -6.87
CA LEU A 135 -14.30 -10.99 -6.08
C LEU A 135 -13.10 -10.53 -6.91
N TRP A 136 -13.15 -9.31 -7.43
CA TRP A 136 -12.13 -8.80 -8.34
C TRP A 136 -11.27 -7.71 -7.69
N PRO A 137 -9.94 -7.90 -7.67
CA PRO A 137 -8.97 -6.86 -7.32
C PRO A 137 -9.11 -5.63 -8.23
N GLU A 138 -9.13 -4.44 -7.64
CA GLU A 138 -9.09 -3.17 -8.41
C GLU A 138 -7.74 -2.45 -8.22
N PRO A 139 -7.30 -1.66 -9.21
CA PRO A 139 -7.93 -1.40 -10.51
C PRO A 139 -7.78 -2.55 -11.52
N GLN A 140 -8.55 -2.48 -12.61
CA GLN A 140 -8.51 -3.41 -13.74
C GLN A 140 -7.07 -3.64 -14.24
N GLY A 141 -6.69 -4.90 -14.50
CA GLY A 141 -5.33 -5.35 -14.75
C GLY A 141 -4.66 -6.08 -13.59
N ARG A 142 -5.36 -6.22 -12.44
CA ARG A 142 -4.91 -6.98 -11.26
C ARG A 142 -5.70 -8.27 -11.03
N GLU A 143 -6.46 -8.72 -12.02
CA GLU A 143 -7.34 -9.89 -11.92
C GLU A 143 -6.56 -11.20 -11.79
N TYR A 144 -5.31 -11.20 -12.24
CA TYR A 144 -4.42 -12.35 -12.22
C TYR A 144 -3.26 -12.11 -11.25
N CYS A 145 -2.90 -13.15 -10.48
CA CYS A 145 -1.67 -13.14 -9.70
C CYS A 145 -0.46 -13.02 -10.64
N GLU A 146 0.65 -12.46 -10.14
CA GLU A 146 1.88 -12.35 -10.92
C GLU A 146 2.28 -13.70 -11.54
N GLY A 147 2.56 -13.68 -12.85
CA GLY A 147 2.99 -14.85 -13.62
C GLY A 147 2.08 -15.26 -14.78
N VAL A 148 0.88 -14.68 -14.89
CA VAL A 148 0.04 -14.81 -16.09
C VAL A 148 0.38 -13.67 -17.05
N SER A 149 0.94 -13.98 -18.22
CA SER A 149 1.27 -12.94 -19.20
C SER A 149 0.00 -12.47 -19.92
N SER A 150 -0.04 -11.22 -20.40
CA SER A 150 -1.18 -10.72 -21.18
C SER A 150 -1.43 -11.45 -22.50
N ARG A 151 -0.54 -12.37 -22.89
CA ARG A 151 -0.73 -13.26 -24.04
C ARG A 151 -1.52 -14.52 -23.69
N ASP A 152 -1.65 -14.82 -22.40
CA ASP A 152 -2.31 -16.00 -21.85
C ASP A 152 -3.71 -15.68 -21.28
N ILE A 153 -4.14 -14.41 -21.40
CA ILE A 153 -5.48 -13.88 -21.11
C ILE A 153 -6.25 -13.77 -22.43
#